data_AF-A0A1I7VFR4-F1
#
_entry.id   AF-A0A1I7VFR4-F1
#
_cell.length_a   1.000
_cell.length_b   1.000
_cell.length_c   1.000
_cell.angle_alpha   90.00
_cell.angle_beta   90.00
_cell.angle_gamma   90.00
#
_symmetry.space_group_name_H-M   'P 1'
#
loop_
_entity.id
_entity.type
_entity.pdbx_description
1 polymer ?
#
loop_
_entity_poly.entity_id
_entity_poly.type
_entity_poly.pdbx_seq_one_letter_code
_entity_poly.pdbx_strand_id
1 'polypeptide(L)'
;MPLSKSWSEREYYRRFYNLTFDPYTIVLSGESVDGGSMLRPDKFIAMEQEAERGLRMHLVGNGFQNRTLGSYVYLSSKPFYEAISEAIKIQSNENAVLGYPTMNLYGINFTTRNVFRRYSNGFVGMLVYFFVFADHQDVVSSIKRTEVEWNNKLKHSSESSVRFRLFGDEIVNTEIFVGSVGSLPYFLTGSLAMVIFIFLSILHYNETFLQTVFLTLWTAFCPCLAGFTSVAIFSLLGRTLNSSMLVTPFMVLAVGVDDAFLVLHKWFTSVELDPSSRLTSVLVETGPSITLTSVTNICAFMAFMEHELFPVFMKYVPDRAAELLDTVAHVHNLDCLCPNYKTWIEEYAALYGHTNDTTENFFGNIMKYLDYNPELTRNLVLRFDSSGTATVDKISFDLCIHGYGSWRDRAFIHEQIRKKMPEELLVYDYDSTLFDIILTARETMFQSCIITPISMLLLCTLFIPSGRAIAFVLLSIISVTTVRGRVNGIHVTDSLGLKIFDGLIHTSVRRGLYFWFKGNWR
;
A
#
# COMPACT_ATOMS: atom_id res chain seq x y z
N MET A 1 10.17 14.32 -21.89
CA MET A 1 8.98 13.64 -21.34
C MET A 1 8.24 14.65 -20.50
N PRO A 2 6.92 14.88 -20.69
CA PRO A 2 6.18 15.67 -19.72
C PRO A 2 6.31 14.96 -18.37
N LEU A 3 6.74 15.68 -17.32
CA LEU A 3 6.87 15.10 -15.98
C LEU A 3 5.50 14.53 -15.57
N SER A 4 5.47 13.30 -15.07
CA SER A 4 4.23 12.66 -14.64
C SER A 4 3.56 13.52 -13.55
N LYS A 5 2.22 13.53 -13.51
CA LYS A 5 1.48 14.30 -12.49
C LYS A 5 1.91 13.91 -11.07
N SER A 6 2.15 12.61 -10.83
CA SER A 6 2.75 12.09 -9.59
C SER A 6 4.08 12.74 -9.20
N TRP A 7 4.92 13.12 -10.17
CA TRP A 7 6.18 13.80 -9.89
C TRP A 7 5.94 15.21 -9.35
N SER A 8 4.99 15.95 -9.95
CA SER A 8 4.63 17.28 -9.45
C SER A 8 3.96 17.25 -8.07
N GLU A 9 3.19 16.20 -7.78
CA GLU A 9 2.56 15.97 -6.46
C GLU A 9 3.63 15.67 -5.40
N ARG A 10 4.60 14.81 -5.72
CA ARG A 10 5.73 14.49 -4.83
C ARG A 10 6.64 15.69 -4.58
N GLU A 11 6.90 16.50 -5.59
CA GLU A 11 7.65 17.76 -5.47
C GLU A 11 6.88 18.76 -4.60
N TYR A 12 5.55 18.82 -4.71
CA TYR A 12 4.73 19.66 -3.85
C TYR A 12 4.74 19.18 -2.40
N TYR A 13 4.61 17.88 -2.14
CA TYR A 13 4.76 17.28 -0.81
C TYR A 13 6.10 17.69 -0.17
N ARG A 14 7.19 17.60 -0.93
CA ARG A 14 8.52 18.04 -0.48
C ARG A 14 8.54 19.53 -0.16
N ARG A 15 8.01 20.39 -1.03
CA ARG A 15 7.93 21.84 -0.77
C ARG A 15 7.02 22.22 0.39
N PHE A 16 5.94 21.47 0.62
CA PHE A 16 5.02 21.69 1.73
C PHE A 16 5.78 21.60 3.05
N TYR A 17 6.52 20.51 3.24
CA TYR A 17 7.36 20.27 4.41
C TYR A 17 8.77 20.90 4.33
N ASN A 18 9.06 21.68 3.28
CA ASN A 18 10.38 22.26 3.00
C ASN A 18 11.53 21.23 3.00
N LEU A 19 11.23 20.05 2.46
CA LEU A 19 12.14 18.92 2.36
C LEU A 19 12.93 18.99 1.05
N THR A 20 14.24 18.82 1.14
CA THR A 20 15.11 18.62 -0.02
C THR A 20 15.19 17.14 -0.43
N PHE A 21 14.90 16.22 0.50
CA PHE A 21 14.92 14.76 0.35
C PHE A 21 13.87 14.09 1.24
N ASP A 22 13.52 12.82 1.01
CA ASP A 22 12.44 12.14 1.77
C ASP A 22 12.98 11.70 3.15
N PRO A 23 12.45 12.18 4.28
CA PRO A 23 13.09 12.01 5.59
C PRO A 23 13.09 10.55 6.06
N TYR A 24 14.25 10.08 6.54
CA TYR A 24 14.34 8.79 7.22
C TYR A 24 14.08 8.99 8.72
N THR A 25 13.17 8.21 9.31
CA THR A 25 12.75 8.40 10.71
C THR A 25 13.11 7.19 11.57
N ILE A 26 13.74 7.45 12.71
CA ILE A 26 13.97 6.45 13.77
C ILE A 26 13.26 6.94 15.03
N VAL A 27 12.63 6.01 15.75
CA VAL A 27 11.89 6.28 16.98
C VAL A 27 12.44 5.41 18.10
N LEU A 28 12.95 6.03 19.15
CA LEU A 28 13.33 5.36 20.39
C LEU A 28 12.16 5.45 21.38
N SER A 29 11.78 4.35 22.00
CA SER A 29 10.83 4.34 23.12
C SER A 29 11.44 3.73 24.37
N GLY A 30 11.05 4.27 25.52
CA GLY A 30 11.48 3.80 26.84
C GLY A 30 10.27 3.52 27.73
N GLU A 31 10.26 2.34 28.36
CA GLU A 31 9.29 1.92 29.38
C GLU A 31 10.02 1.54 30.67
N SER A 32 9.49 1.89 31.84
CA SER A 32 10.15 1.50 33.10
C SER A 32 9.98 -0.01 33.35
N VAL A 33 11.06 -0.69 33.74
CA VAL A 33 11.04 -2.15 33.98
C VAL A 33 10.15 -2.52 35.16
N ASP A 34 10.06 -1.64 36.16
CA ASP A 34 9.21 -1.80 37.35
C ASP A 34 7.74 -1.40 37.11
N GLY A 35 7.36 -1.00 35.89
CA GLY A 35 6.02 -0.49 35.56
C GLY A 35 5.71 0.90 36.14
N GLY A 36 6.71 1.57 36.73
CA GLY A 36 6.59 2.92 37.26
C GLY A 36 6.54 4.02 36.18
N SER A 37 6.24 5.24 36.61
CA SER A 37 6.22 6.40 35.71
C SER A 37 7.61 6.71 35.16
N MET A 38 7.69 6.98 33.86
CA MET A 38 8.89 7.42 33.17
C MET A 38 9.30 8.87 33.48
N LEU A 39 8.45 9.66 34.15
CA LEU A 39 8.76 11.02 34.59
C LEU A 39 9.66 11.09 35.84
N ARG A 40 10.00 9.94 36.45
CA ARG A 40 10.96 9.92 37.56
C ARG A 40 12.33 10.40 37.05
N PRO A 41 13.07 11.24 37.80
CA PRO A 41 14.31 11.84 37.32
C PRO A 41 15.33 10.83 36.81
N ASP A 42 15.51 9.70 37.49
CA ASP A 42 16.43 8.63 37.09
C ASP A 42 16.04 7.99 35.74
N LYS A 43 14.74 7.78 35.50
CA LYS A 43 14.21 7.17 34.27
C LYS A 43 14.24 8.15 33.10
N PHE A 44 13.88 9.40 33.35
CA PHE A 44 13.86 10.46 32.35
C PHE A 44 15.29 10.77 31.86
N ILE A 45 16.23 10.92 32.79
CA ILE A 45 17.65 11.12 32.46
C ILE A 45 18.21 9.92 31.69
N ALA A 46 17.83 8.68 32.06
CA ALA A 46 18.26 7.49 31.31
C ALA A 46 17.78 7.51 29.85
N MET A 47 16.56 8.02 29.59
CA MET A 47 16.04 8.19 28.22
C MET A 47 16.86 9.23 27.43
N GLU A 48 17.19 10.36 28.04
CA GLU A 48 18.03 11.39 27.40
C GLU A 48 19.44 10.86 27.10
N GLN A 49 20.05 10.15 28.05
CA GLN A 49 21.38 9.56 27.90
C GLN A 49 21.43 8.51 26.79
N GLU A 50 20.42 7.64 26.68
CA GLU A 50 20.40 6.63 25.62
C GLU A 50 20.13 7.28 24.25
N ALA A 51 19.28 8.31 24.16
CA ALA A 51 19.12 9.09 22.94
C ALA A 51 20.44 9.74 22.50
N GLU A 52 21.17 10.38 23.42
CA GLU A 52 22.49 10.94 23.11
C GLU A 52 23.52 9.88 22.72
N ARG A 53 23.50 8.71 23.39
CA ARG A 53 24.38 7.59 23.07
C ARG A 53 24.16 7.09 21.65
N GLY A 54 22.90 6.97 21.22
CA GLY A 54 22.53 6.64 19.84
C GLY A 54 23.07 7.67 18.84
N LEU A 55 22.94 8.96 19.15
CA LEU A 55 23.48 10.04 18.31
C LEU A 55 25.02 10.05 18.21
N ARG A 56 25.71 9.54 19.23
CA ARG A 56 27.17 9.40 19.23
C ARG A 56 27.67 8.15 18.51
N MET A 57 26.79 7.25 18.07
CA MET A 57 27.21 6.05 17.33
C MET A 57 27.82 6.45 15.98
N HIS A 58 28.98 5.86 15.68
CA HIS A 58 29.64 6.02 14.39
C HIS A 58 28.86 5.31 13.28
N LEU A 59 28.84 5.92 12.10
CA LEU A 59 28.17 5.33 10.94
C LEU A 59 28.89 4.09 10.43
N VAL A 60 28.12 3.04 10.14
CA VAL A 60 28.61 1.76 9.63
C VAL A 60 28.75 1.78 8.11
N GLY A 61 29.99 1.91 7.60
CA GLY A 61 30.30 1.85 6.18
C GLY A 61 31.70 2.37 5.79
N ASN A 62 32.17 2.03 4.59
CA ASN A 62 33.45 2.52 4.06
C ASN A 62 33.37 4.04 3.82
N GLY A 63 34.32 4.80 4.40
CA GLY A 63 34.42 6.26 4.21
C GLY A 63 33.70 7.13 5.25
N PHE A 64 32.95 6.55 6.20
CA PHE A 64 32.16 7.29 7.20
C PHE A 64 32.62 7.12 8.66
N GLN A 65 33.77 6.49 8.90
CA GLN A 65 34.23 6.13 10.27
C GLN A 65 34.34 7.32 11.24
N ASN A 66 34.53 8.55 10.75
CA ASN A 66 34.61 9.76 11.58
C ASN A 66 33.28 10.52 11.73
N ARG A 67 32.18 10.02 11.15
CA ARG A 67 30.86 10.67 11.23
C ARG A 67 29.93 9.86 12.14
N THR A 68 29.14 10.56 12.94
CA THR A 68 28.18 9.96 13.86
C THR A 68 26.75 10.10 13.32
N LEU A 69 25.83 9.31 13.87
CA LEU A 69 24.40 9.42 13.55
C LEU A 69 23.89 10.87 13.77
N GLY A 70 24.36 11.51 14.84
CA GLY A 70 24.03 12.89 15.20
C GLY A 70 24.42 13.95 14.17
N SER A 71 25.44 13.72 13.33
CA SER A 71 25.81 14.72 12.31
C SER A 71 24.81 14.84 11.16
N TYR A 72 23.84 13.91 11.07
CA TYR A 72 22.84 13.85 10.00
C TYR A 72 21.41 14.03 10.49
N VAL A 73 21.23 14.27 11.78
CA VAL A 73 19.91 14.57 12.35
C VAL A 73 19.48 15.95 11.87
N TYR A 74 18.37 15.98 11.14
CA TYR A 74 17.71 17.21 10.71
C TYR A 74 16.80 17.74 11.83
N LEU A 75 15.99 16.86 12.42
CA LEU A 75 15.06 17.21 13.49
C LEU A 75 15.06 16.12 14.57
N SER A 76 14.98 16.51 15.84
CA SER A 76 14.89 15.56 16.95
C SER A 76 13.99 16.07 18.06
N SER A 77 13.54 15.17 18.93
CA SER A 77 12.76 15.52 20.11
C SER A 77 13.54 16.29 21.20
N LYS A 78 14.83 16.61 20.98
CA LYS A 78 15.71 17.23 21.99
C LYS A 78 15.11 18.47 22.67
N PRO A 79 14.57 19.47 21.95
CA PRO A 79 14.05 20.69 22.60
C PRO A 79 12.86 20.40 23.53
N PHE A 80 12.03 19.39 23.19
CA PHE A 80 10.93 18.96 24.05
C PHE A 80 11.44 18.30 25.34
N TYR A 81 12.47 17.45 25.23
CA TYR A 81 13.08 16.81 26.41
C TYR A 81 13.78 17.81 27.32
N GLU A 82 14.49 18.81 26.77
CA GLU A 82 15.11 19.89 27.55
C GLU A 82 14.06 20.70 28.34
N ALA A 83 12.95 21.06 27.68
CA ALA A 83 11.86 21.78 28.35
C ALA A 83 11.17 20.92 29.43
N ILE A 84 10.95 19.63 29.18
CA ILE A 84 10.36 18.70 30.17
C ILE A 84 11.34 18.48 31.34
N SER A 85 12.64 18.34 31.07
CA SER A 85 13.69 18.19 32.08
C SER A 85 13.71 19.40 33.03
N GLU A 86 13.57 20.60 32.47
CA GLU A 86 13.48 21.83 33.26
C GLU A 86 12.19 21.89 34.08
N ALA A 87 11.06 21.50 33.51
CA ALA A 87 9.79 21.41 34.23
C ALA A 87 9.84 20.38 35.38
N ILE A 88 10.53 19.24 35.21
CA ILE A 88 10.73 18.23 36.27
C ILE A 88 11.57 18.80 37.42
N LYS A 89 12.60 19.62 37.13
CA LYS A 89 13.42 20.27 38.18
C LYS A 89 12.65 21.32 38.98
N ILE A 90 11.77 22.07 38.33
CA ILE A 90 11.07 23.23 38.90
C ILE A 90 9.77 22.85 39.64
N GLN A 91 9.29 21.60 39.50
CA GLN A 91 7.98 21.04 39.88
C GLN A 91 7.37 21.45 41.25
N SER A 92 8.11 22.16 42.10
CA SER A 92 7.68 22.78 43.36
C SER A 92 7.12 24.23 43.26
N ASN A 93 7.13 24.89 42.11
CA ASN A 93 6.65 26.28 41.95
C ASN A 93 5.48 26.41 40.96
N GLU A 94 4.63 27.43 41.11
CA GLU A 94 3.54 27.80 40.17
C GLU A 94 4.01 28.02 38.71
N ASN A 95 5.33 28.11 38.50
CA ASN A 95 5.98 28.37 37.22
C ASN A 95 6.12 27.13 36.31
N ALA A 96 5.85 25.92 36.78
CA ALA A 96 5.94 24.71 35.95
C ALA A 96 4.84 23.69 36.29
N VAL A 97 3.95 23.41 35.34
CA VAL A 97 2.89 22.40 35.46
C VAL A 97 3.07 21.38 34.34
N LEU A 98 3.53 20.19 34.71
CA LEU A 98 3.59 19.04 33.80
C LEU A 98 2.18 18.50 33.56
N GLY A 99 1.81 18.35 32.30
CA GLY A 99 0.50 17.88 31.90
C GLY A 99 0.53 17.19 30.55
N TYR A 100 -0.63 16.67 30.17
CA TYR A 100 -0.94 16.14 28.85
C TYR A 100 -2.31 16.67 28.44
N PRO A 101 -2.50 17.11 27.18
CA PRO A 101 -1.57 17.07 26.04
C PRO A 101 -0.49 18.16 26.04
N THR A 102 -0.56 19.13 26.95
CA THR A 102 0.38 20.24 27.08
C THR A 102 0.93 20.36 28.49
N MET A 103 2.14 20.90 28.60
CA MET A 103 2.74 21.37 29.84
C MET A 103 2.87 22.89 29.82
N ASN A 104 2.84 23.51 30.99
CA ASN A 104 3.13 24.94 31.14
C ASN A 104 4.50 25.11 31.79
N LEU A 105 5.37 25.91 31.19
CA LEU A 105 6.68 26.27 31.71
C LEU A 105 6.86 27.79 31.57
N TYR A 106 7.03 28.49 32.68
CA TYR A 106 7.13 29.95 32.75
C TYR A 106 5.98 30.70 32.04
N GLY A 107 4.76 30.16 32.10
CA GLY A 107 3.59 30.75 31.42
C GLY A 107 3.49 30.39 29.94
N ILE A 108 4.45 29.64 29.37
CA ILE A 108 4.45 29.18 27.99
C ILE A 108 3.96 27.73 27.94
N ASN A 109 2.98 27.46 27.08
CA ASN A 109 2.48 26.10 26.87
C ASN A 109 3.33 25.37 25.81
N PHE A 110 3.82 24.19 26.16
CA PHE A 110 4.54 23.28 25.26
C PHE A 110 3.73 21.99 25.08
N THR A 111 3.71 21.44 23.87
CA THR A 111 3.07 20.15 23.61
C THR A 111 3.91 18.99 24.13
N THR A 112 3.27 18.08 24.89
CA THR A 112 3.88 16.84 25.39
C THR A 112 3.38 15.60 24.64
N ARG A 113 2.47 15.76 23.67
CA ARG A 113 1.85 14.63 22.93
C ARG A 113 2.85 13.78 22.15
N ASN A 114 3.89 14.40 21.60
CA ASN A 114 4.90 13.70 20.82
C ASN A 114 5.86 12.90 21.70
N VAL A 115 5.89 13.16 23.01
CA VAL A 115 6.84 12.55 23.94
C VAL A 115 6.14 11.56 24.88
N PHE A 116 4.96 11.92 25.41
CA PHE A 116 4.25 11.10 26.39
C PHE A 116 3.31 10.10 25.73
N ARG A 117 3.42 8.83 26.15
CA ARG A 117 2.49 7.76 25.81
C ARG A 117 1.95 7.13 27.10
N ARG A 118 0.67 6.73 27.07
CA ARG A 118 -0.06 6.19 28.24
C ARG A 118 0.01 7.13 29.45
N TYR A 119 -0.46 8.36 29.27
CA TYR A 119 -0.54 9.35 30.35
C TYR A 119 -1.81 9.15 31.20
N SER A 120 -1.70 9.21 32.53
CA SER A 120 -2.84 9.22 33.45
C SER A 120 -2.48 9.96 34.74
N ASN A 121 -3.12 11.10 35.02
CA ASN A 121 -2.95 11.85 36.29
C ASN A 121 -1.49 12.01 36.76
N GLY A 122 -0.58 12.46 35.87
CA GLY A 122 0.84 12.65 36.18
C GLY A 122 1.72 11.40 36.04
N PHE A 123 1.12 10.24 35.75
CA PHE A 123 1.83 9.03 35.36
C PHE A 123 2.07 9.00 33.85
N VAL A 124 3.29 8.68 33.41
CA VAL A 124 3.64 8.41 32.00
C VAL A 124 4.17 7.00 31.90
N GLY A 125 3.46 6.11 31.19
CA GLY A 125 3.87 4.73 31.04
C GLY A 125 5.02 4.52 30.05
N MET A 126 5.15 5.39 29.04
CA MET A 126 6.19 5.30 28.02
C MET A 126 6.61 6.68 27.52
N LEU A 127 7.91 6.87 27.32
CA LEU A 127 8.48 8.03 26.63
C LEU A 127 8.90 7.66 25.21
N VAL A 128 8.71 8.59 24.29
CA VAL A 128 9.07 8.44 22.87
C VAL A 128 10.00 9.58 22.46
N TYR A 129 11.03 9.25 21.69
CA TYR A 129 12.01 10.19 21.16
C TYR A 129 12.16 9.95 19.66
N PHE A 130 11.89 10.99 18.87
CA PHE A 130 11.97 10.96 17.42
C PHE A 130 13.31 11.50 16.93
N PHE A 131 13.83 10.84 15.89
CA PHE A 131 14.97 11.27 15.11
C PHE A 131 14.57 11.30 13.64
N VAL A 132 14.74 12.45 13.01
CA VAL A 132 14.51 12.66 11.58
C VAL A 132 15.86 12.94 10.94
N PHE A 133 16.25 12.12 9.98
CA PHE A 133 17.52 12.23 9.26
C PHE A 133 17.29 12.79 7.86
N ALA A 134 18.22 13.63 7.41
CA ALA A 134 18.24 14.10 6.03
C ALA A 134 18.64 12.95 5.10
N ASP A 135 17.82 12.66 4.08
CA ASP A 135 18.07 11.60 3.11
C ASP A 135 19.11 12.02 2.08
N HIS A 136 20.37 11.73 2.38
CA HIS A 136 21.40 11.65 1.36
C HIS A 136 21.51 10.18 0.92
N GLN A 137 21.26 9.93 -0.37
CA GLN A 137 21.18 8.59 -0.97
C GLN A 137 22.39 7.68 -0.64
N ASP A 138 23.59 8.27 -0.47
CA ASP A 138 24.81 7.56 -0.06
C ASP A 138 24.89 7.25 1.44
N VAL A 139 24.29 8.09 2.29
CA VAL A 139 24.39 8.06 3.75
C VAL A 139 23.26 7.23 4.38
N VAL A 140 22.07 7.22 3.79
CA VAL A 140 20.91 6.48 4.32
C VAL A 140 21.21 5.00 4.48
N SER A 141 21.95 4.40 3.55
CA SER A 141 22.39 3.00 3.68
C SER A 141 23.25 2.75 4.93
N SER A 142 24.07 3.72 5.33
CA SER A 142 24.90 3.64 6.54
C SER A 142 24.10 3.93 7.80
N ILE A 143 23.14 4.86 7.75
CA ILE A 143 22.19 5.14 8.85
C ILE A 143 21.39 3.88 9.17
N LYS A 144 20.81 3.23 8.15
CA LYS A 144 20.08 1.96 8.25
C LYS A 144 20.89 0.85 8.94
N ARG A 145 22.16 0.67 8.57
CA ARG A 145 23.04 -0.31 9.24
C ARG A 145 23.34 0.06 10.69
N THR A 146 23.55 1.35 10.96
CA THR A 146 23.86 1.86 12.31
C THR A 146 22.65 1.73 13.24
N GLU A 147 21.44 1.94 12.72
CA GLU A 147 20.18 1.68 13.42
C GLU A 147 20.07 0.21 13.87
N VAL A 148 20.34 -0.74 12.97
CA VAL A 148 20.32 -2.18 13.30
C VAL A 148 21.37 -2.52 14.36
N GLU A 149 22.57 -1.94 14.27
CA GLU A 149 23.60 -2.11 15.30
C GLU A 149 23.15 -1.53 16.65
N TRP A 150 22.52 -0.36 16.66
CA TRP A 150 21.98 0.25 17.87
C TRP A 150 20.92 -0.63 18.52
N ASN A 151 19.98 -1.15 17.73
CA ASN A 151 18.96 -2.08 18.20
C ASN A 151 19.57 -3.35 18.82
N ASN A 152 20.61 -3.90 18.19
CA ASN A 152 21.31 -5.08 18.73
C ASN A 152 22.01 -4.77 20.06
N LYS A 153 22.64 -3.61 20.20
CA LYS A 153 23.24 -3.17 21.48
C LYS A 153 22.18 -3.00 22.55
N LEU A 154 21.01 -2.44 22.22
CA LEU A 154 19.90 -2.30 23.16
C LEU A 154 19.37 -3.66 23.64
N LYS A 155 19.24 -4.65 22.74
CA LYS A 155 18.80 -6.01 23.10
C LYS A 155 19.75 -6.73 24.06
N HIS A 156 21.06 -6.50 23.93
CA HIS A 156 22.08 -7.12 24.78
C HIS A 156 22.40 -6.33 26.05
N SER A 157 21.95 -5.07 26.14
CA SER A 157 22.16 -4.22 27.31
C SER A 157 21.18 -4.59 28.43
N SER A 158 21.65 -5.31 29.45
CA SER A 158 20.84 -5.70 30.62
C SER A 158 20.84 -4.70 31.77
N GLU A 159 21.60 -3.60 31.66
CA GLU A 159 21.94 -2.76 32.81
C GLU A 159 21.00 -1.57 33.07
N SER A 160 20.04 -1.28 32.19
CA SER A 160 19.17 -0.12 32.34
C SER A 160 17.89 -0.43 33.09
N SER A 161 17.58 0.40 34.08
CA SER A 161 16.32 0.37 34.82
C SER A 161 15.08 0.77 33.98
N VAL A 162 15.33 1.14 32.71
CA VAL A 162 14.39 1.43 31.63
C VAL A 162 14.61 0.41 30.52
N ARG A 163 13.53 -0.14 29.98
CA ARG A 163 13.52 -0.99 28.80
C ARG A 163 13.38 -0.12 27.56
N PHE A 164 14.45 -0.06 26.77
CA PHE A 164 14.47 0.67 25.51
C PHE A 164 14.05 -0.23 24.34
N ARG A 165 13.33 0.35 23.37
CA ARG A 165 13.00 -0.26 22.09
C ARG A 165 13.21 0.75 20.99
N LEU A 166 13.82 0.31 19.90
CA LEU A 166 14.05 1.13 18.72
C LEU A 166 13.09 0.68 17.61
N PHE A 167 12.48 1.64 16.94
CA PHE A 167 11.60 1.43 15.80
C PHE A 167 12.14 2.23 14.61
N GLY A 168 12.25 1.58 13.47
CA GLY A 168 12.58 2.19 12.20
C GLY A 168 12.41 1.16 11.08
N ASP A 169 12.38 1.65 9.85
CA ASP A 169 12.00 0.83 8.70
C ASP A 169 12.94 -0.36 8.49
N GLU A 170 14.24 -0.16 8.70
CA GLU A 170 15.24 -1.22 8.51
C GLU A 170 15.17 -2.28 9.61
N ILE A 171 14.89 -1.90 10.87
CA ILE A 171 14.66 -2.87 11.95
C ILE A 171 13.47 -3.76 11.61
N VAL A 172 12.34 -3.16 11.22
CA VAL A 172 11.13 -3.91 10.88
C VAL A 172 11.41 -4.86 9.71
N ASN A 173 12.09 -4.38 8.67
CA ASN A 173 12.46 -5.23 7.53
C ASN A 173 13.38 -6.39 7.94
N THR A 174 14.33 -6.15 8.84
CA THR A 174 15.25 -7.17 9.38
C THR A 174 14.49 -8.22 10.21
N GLU A 175 13.56 -7.80 11.07
CA GLU A 175 12.75 -8.72 11.88
C GLU A 175 11.83 -9.57 11.00
N ILE A 176 11.19 -8.97 9.98
CA ILE A 176 10.39 -9.72 9.00
C ILE A 176 11.28 -10.71 8.24
N PHE A 177 12.50 -10.32 7.86
CA PHE A 177 13.43 -11.22 7.19
C PHE A 177 13.81 -12.40 8.08
N VAL A 178 14.19 -12.17 9.34
CA VAL A 178 14.52 -13.23 10.30
C VAL A 178 13.33 -14.14 10.54
N GLY A 179 12.12 -13.59 10.72
CA GLY A 179 10.89 -14.37 10.84
C GLY A 179 10.58 -15.20 9.59
N SER A 180 10.83 -14.65 8.40
CA SER A 180 10.65 -15.33 7.11
C SER A 180 11.64 -16.49 6.94
N VAL A 181 12.92 -16.28 7.28
CA VAL A 181 13.96 -17.32 7.26
C VAL A 181 13.69 -18.39 8.31
N GLY A 182 13.25 -17.99 9.52
CA GLY A 182 12.85 -18.93 10.59
C GLY A 182 11.62 -19.77 10.22
N SER A 183 10.78 -19.28 9.31
CA SER A 183 9.60 -20.00 8.81
C SER A 183 9.91 -20.98 7.67
N LEU A 184 11.06 -20.83 7.01
CA LEU A 184 11.52 -21.69 5.91
C LEU A 184 11.45 -23.21 6.20
N PRO A 185 11.90 -23.74 7.36
CA PRO A 185 11.81 -25.18 7.64
C PRO A 185 10.37 -25.71 7.64
N TYR A 186 9.41 -24.93 8.12
CA TYR A 186 7.99 -25.30 8.09
C TYR A 186 7.45 -25.33 6.66
N PHE A 187 7.82 -24.34 5.84
CA PHE A 187 7.46 -24.31 4.42
C PHE A 187 8.06 -25.48 3.64
N LEU A 188 9.32 -25.83 3.90
CA LEU A 188 9.96 -27.00 3.29
C LEU A 188 9.27 -28.31 3.69
N THR A 189 8.91 -28.44 4.97
CA THR A 189 8.15 -29.61 5.46
C THR A 189 6.78 -29.69 4.81
N GLY A 190 6.05 -28.57 4.70
CA GLY A 190 4.76 -28.50 4.01
C GLY A 190 4.88 -28.81 2.51
N SER A 191 5.89 -28.27 1.84
CA SER A 191 6.16 -28.55 0.43
C SER A 191 6.47 -30.03 0.20
N LEU A 192 7.25 -30.67 1.07
CA LEU A 192 7.54 -32.10 0.99
C LEU A 192 6.26 -32.92 1.20
N ALA A 193 5.45 -32.59 2.20
CA ALA A 193 4.18 -33.24 2.45
C ALA A 193 3.22 -33.12 1.25
N MET A 194 3.17 -31.95 0.60
CA MET A 194 2.37 -31.73 -0.61
C MET A 194 2.87 -32.58 -1.79
N VAL A 195 4.19 -32.66 -2.01
CA VAL A 195 4.77 -33.51 -3.07
C VAL A 195 4.47 -35.00 -2.81
N ILE A 196 4.58 -35.45 -1.56
CA ILE A 196 4.20 -36.82 -1.17
C ILE A 196 2.72 -37.06 -1.41
N PHE A 197 1.85 -36.12 -1.05
CA PHE A 197 0.41 -36.21 -1.28
C PHE A 197 0.08 -36.32 -2.77
N ILE A 198 0.66 -35.44 -3.62
CA ILE A 198 0.50 -35.51 -5.09
C ILE A 198 0.96 -36.88 -5.62
N PHE A 199 2.10 -37.36 -5.16
CA PHE A 199 2.63 -38.67 -5.58
C PHE A 199 1.67 -39.82 -5.24
N LEU A 200 1.17 -39.86 -4.00
CA LEU A 200 0.20 -40.86 -3.55
C LEU A 200 -1.12 -40.77 -4.32
N SER A 201 -1.60 -39.56 -4.61
CA SER A 201 -2.81 -39.35 -5.41
C SER A 201 -2.68 -39.84 -6.85
N ILE A 202 -1.50 -39.66 -7.48
CA ILE A 202 -1.28 -40.15 -8.86
C ILE A 202 -1.10 -41.67 -8.88
N LEU A 203 -0.46 -42.26 -7.87
CA LEU A 203 -0.35 -43.73 -7.74
C LEU A 203 -1.72 -44.42 -7.70
N HIS A 204 -2.74 -43.75 -7.18
CA HIS A 204 -4.11 -44.29 -7.16
C HIS A 204 -4.65 -44.63 -8.55
N TYR A 205 -4.20 -43.93 -9.61
CA TYR A 205 -4.66 -44.16 -10.98
C TYR A 205 -3.93 -45.29 -11.71
N ASN A 206 -3.12 -46.09 -10.99
CA ASN A 206 -2.47 -47.31 -11.48
C ASN A 206 -1.54 -47.09 -12.70
N GLU A 207 -0.89 -45.92 -12.76
CA GLU A 207 0.11 -45.56 -13.77
C GLU A 207 1.49 -46.18 -13.49
N THR A 208 2.38 -46.20 -14.49
CA THR A 208 3.75 -46.68 -14.27
C THR A 208 4.53 -45.74 -13.35
N PHE A 209 5.40 -46.31 -12.50
CA PHE A 209 6.17 -45.55 -11.52
C PHE A 209 6.93 -44.35 -12.12
N LEU A 210 7.53 -44.52 -13.31
CA LEU A 210 8.23 -43.43 -14.00
C LEU A 210 7.29 -42.30 -14.41
N GLN A 211 6.10 -42.61 -14.95
CA GLN A 211 5.10 -41.61 -15.32
C GLN A 211 4.58 -40.86 -14.09
N THR A 212 4.33 -41.57 -12.98
CA THR A 212 3.94 -40.96 -11.71
C THR A 212 5.00 -39.97 -11.20
N VAL A 213 6.28 -40.34 -11.24
CA VAL A 213 7.39 -39.46 -10.82
C VAL A 213 7.47 -38.21 -11.69
N PHE A 214 7.43 -38.37 -13.02
CA PHE A 214 7.48 -37.22 -13.93
C PHE A 214 6.29 -36.29 -13.74
N LEU A 215 5.08 -36.84 -13.61
CA LEU A 215 3.86 -36.06 -13.45
C LEU A 215 3.85 -35.29 -12.13
N THR A 216 4.21 -35.95 -11.03
CA THR A 216 4.35 -35.32 -9.70
C THR A 216 5.36 -34.17 -9.73
N LEU A 217 6.51 -34.38 -10.36
CA LEU A 217 7.56 -33.37 -10.47
C LEU A 217 7.07 -32.14 -11.24
N TRP A 218 6.43 -32.33 -12.40
CA TRP A 218 5.94 -31.21 -13.21
C TRP A 218 4.76 -30.48 -12.55
N THR A 219 3.88 -31.20 -11.86
CA THR A 219 2.76 -30.61 -11.10
C THR A 219 3.24 -29.69 -9.98
N ALA A 220 4.33 -30.03 -9.29
CA ALA A 220 4.91 -29.16 -8.26
C ALA A 220 5.83 -28.08 -8.83
N PHE A 221 6.59 -28.38 -9.88
CA PHE A 221 7.60 -27.48 -10.44
C PHE A 221 6.99 -26.29 -11.21
N CYS A 222 5.87 -26.51 -11.90
CA CYS A 222 5.21 -25.48 -12.71
C CYS A 222 4.75 -24.25 -11.87
N PRO A 223 4.00 -24.41 -10.76
CA PRO A 223 3.65 -23.29 -9.88
C PRO A 223 4.86 -22.58 -9.27
N CYS A 224 5.89 -23.33 -8.85
CA CYS A 224 7.13 -22.74 -8.33
C CYS A 224 7.81 -21.85 -9.37
N LEU A 225 7.91 -22.32 -10.62
CA LEU A 225 8.48 -21.54 -11.72
C LEU A 225 7.66 -20.27 -12.00
N ALA A 226 6.33 -20.35 -11.91
CA ALA A 226 5.46 -19.18 -12.02
C ALA A 226 5.71 -18.16 -10.89
N GLY A 227 5.91 -18.62 -9.66
CA GLY A 227 6.29 -17.78 -8.52
C GLY A 227 7.63 -17.06 -8.73
N PHE A 228 8.68 -17.80 -9.12
CA PHE A 228 10.01 -17.22 -9.37
C PHE A 228 10.02 -16.24 -10.55
N THR A 229 9.30 -16.55 -11.62
CA THR A 229 9.19 -15.66 -12.78
C THR A 229 8.45 -14.36 -12.43
N SER A 230 7.40 -14.43 -11.59
CA SER A 230 6.73 -13.24 -11.06
C SER A 230 7.70 -12.34 -10.29
N VAL A 231 8.46 -12.90 -9.33
CA VAL A 231 9.47 -12.15 -8.56
C VAL A 231 10.54 -11.55 -9.48
N ALA A 232 11.00 -12.30 -10.47
CA ALA A 232 11.99 -11.82 -11.45
C ALA A 232 11.45 -10.65 -12.28
N ILE A 233 10.20 -10.71 -12.75
CA ILE A 233 9.56 -9.62 -13.49
C ILE A 233 9.46 -8.36 -12.63
N PHE A 234 9.02 -8.48 -11.37
CA PHE A 234 8.95 -7.33 -10.46
C PHE A 234 10.33 -6.73 -10.17
N SER A 235 11.37 -7.57 -10.02
CA SER A 235 12.74 -7.12 -9.85
C SER A 235 13.27 -6.39 -11.10
N LEU A 236 12.95 -6.87 -12.31
CA LEU A 236 13.34 -6.22 -13.56
C LEU A 236 12.64 -4.87 -13.77
N LEU A 237 11.44 -4.71 -13.23
CA LEU A 237 10.69 -3.44 -13.22
C LEU A 237 11.21 -2.44 -12.17
N GLY A 238 12.32 -2.74 -11.49
CA GLY A 238 12.95 -1.86 -10.51
C GLY A 238 12.20 -1.76 -9.18
N ARG A 239 11.29 -2.71 -8.88
CA ARG A 239 10.63 -2.77 -7.57
C ARG A 239 11.57 -3.42 -6.55
N THR A 240 11.69 -2.81 -5.39
CA THR A 240 12.48 -3.34 -4.27
C THR A 240 11.80 -4.60 -3.74
N LEU A 241 12.56 -5.70 -3.68
CA LEU A 241 12.07 -6.95 -3.11
C LEU A 241 11.96 -6.82 -1.59
N ASN A 242 10.75 -6.96 -1.07
CA ASN A 242 10.51 -6.96 0.36
C ASN A 242 10.83 -8.33 0.96
N SER A 243 11.26 -8.35 2.23
CA SER A 243 11.57 -9.57 2.98
C SER A 243 10.38 -10.54 3.07
N SER A 244 9.15 -10.03 3.03
CA SER A 244 7.92 -10.83 3.00
C SER A 244 7.68 -11.59 1.68
N MET A 245 8.30 -11.16 0.57
CA MET A 245 8.15 -11.82 -0.75
C MET A 245 8.82 -13.21 -0.79
N LEU A 246 9.62 -13.54 0.23
CA LEU A 246 10.26 -14.85 0.39
C LEU A 246 9.24 -15.98 0.64
N VAL A 247 8.04 -15.63 1.13
CA VAL A 247 6.93 -16.57 1.36
C VAL A 247 6.10 -16.81 0.08
N THR A 248 6.12 -15.89 -0.89
CA THR A 248 5.26 -15.90 -2.07
C THR A 248 5.34 -17.19 -2.92
N PRO A 249 6.52 -17.79 -3.19
CA PRO A 249 6.60 -19.02 -3.99
C PRO A 249 5.86 -20.21 -3.36
N PHE A 250 5.83 -20.30 -2.03
CA PHE A 250 5.12 -21.37 -1.32
C PHE A 250 3.60 -21.18 -1.37
N MET A 251 3.14 -19.94 -1.27
CA MET A 251 1.71 -19.62 -1.46
C MET A 251 1.24 -19.92 -2.88
N VAL A 252 2.07 -19.59 -3.89
CA VAL A 252 1.77 -19.90 -5.29
C VAL A 252 1.74 -21.42 -5.52
N LEU A 253 2.63 -22.18 -4.88
CA LEU A 253 2.59 -23.65 -4.93
C LEU A 253 1.27 -24.20 -4.38
N ALA A 254 0.82 -23.72 -3.21
CA ALA A 254 -0.42 -24.19 -2.60
C ALA A 254 -1.65 -23.93 -3.49
N VAL A 255 -1.74 -22.74 -4.09
CA VAL A 255 -2.83 -22.39 -5.01
C VAL A 255 -2.74 -23.14 -6.33
N GLY A 256 -1.55 -23.21 -6.94
CA GLY A 256 -1.38 -23.81 -8.26
C GLY A 256 -1.53 -25.34 -8.29
N VAL A 257 -1.28 -26.02 -7.18
CA VAL A 257 -1.47 -27.47 -7.06
C VAL A 257 -2.95 -27.85 -7.08
N ASP A 258 -3.84 -27.02 -6.53
CA ASP A 258 -5.30 -27.25 -6.53
C ASP A 258 -5.86 -27.33 -7.97
N ASP A 259 -5.54 -26.32 -8.79
CA ASP A 259 -5.93 -26.29 -10.20
C ASP A 259 -5.31 -27.47 -10.98
N ALA A 260 -4.08 -27.86 -10.64
CA ALA A 260 -3.42 -29.00 -11.29
C ALA A 260 -4.09 -30.34 -10.96
N PHE A 261 -4.59 -30.53 -9.72
CA PHE A 261 -5.35 -31.73 -9.36
C PHE A 261 -6.67 -31.84 -10.12
N LEU A 262 -7.33 -30.71 -10.37
CA LEU A 262 -8.58 -30.67 -11.14
C LEU A 262 -8.34 -31.13 -12.58
N VAL A 263 -7.25 -30.68 -13.22
CA VAL A 263 -6.83 -31.14 -14.56
C VAL A 263 -6.47 -32.63 -14.55
N LEU A 264 -5.67 -33.07 -13.58
CA LEU A 264 -5.22 -34.47 -13.46
C LEU A 264 -6.39 -35.43 -13.29
N HIS A 265 -7.33 -35.12 -12.38
CA HIS A 265 -8.50 -35.95 -12.14
C HIS A 265 -9.30 -36.15 -13.43
N LYS A 266 -9.57 -35.06 -14.17
CA LYS A 266 -10.32 -35.15 -15.43
C LYS A 266 -9.57 -35.88 -16.52
N TRP A 267 -8.26 -35.71 -16.62
CA TRP A 267 -7.43 -36.45 -17.57
C TRP A 267 -7.45 -37.96 -17.33
N PHE A 268 -7.44 -38.41 -16.08
CA PHE A 268 -7.50 -39.85 -15.77
C PHE A 268 -8.92 -40.43 -15.86
N THR A 269 -9.97 -39.62 -15.67
CA THR A 269 -11.37 -40.09 -15.80
C THR A 269 -11.96 -39.96 -17.19
N SER A 270 -11.28 -39.28 -18.12
CA SER A 270 -11.77 -39.05 -19.48
C SER A 270 -11.93 -40.36 -20.26
N VAL A 271 -12.96 -40.45 -21.09
CA VAL A 271 -13.32 -41.67 -21.85
C VAL A 271 -12.66 -41.68 -23.24
N GLU A 272 -12.20 -40.51 -23.71
CA GLU A 272 -11.62 -40.33 -25.03
C GLU A 272 -10.24 -41.00 -25.15
N LEU A 273 -10.08 -41.88 -26.15
CA LEU A 273 -8.85 -42.63 -26.41
C LEU A 273 -7.81 -41.82 -27.20
N ASP A 274 -8.27 -40.93 -28.08
CA ASP A 274 -7.41 -40.13 -28.93
C ASP A 274 -6.80 -38.95 -28.13
N PRO A 275 -5.46 -38.80 -28.07
CA PRO A 275 -4.81 -37.80 -27.22
C PRO A 275 -5.27 -36.35 -27.45
N SER A 276 -5.52 -35.97 -28.71
CA SER A 276 -5.93 -34.61 -29.06
C SER A 276 -7.38 -34.34 -28.62
N SER A 277 -8.25 -35.33 -28.84
CA SER A 277 -9.65 -35.29 -28.44
C SER A 277 -9.79 -35.29 -26.90
N ARG A 278 -8.97 -36.08 -26.21
CA ARG A 278 -8.89 -36.11 -24.74
C ARG A 278 -8.45 -34.78 -24.14
N LEU A 279 -7.37 -34.19 -24.67
CA LEU A 279 -6.90 -32.87 -24.21
C LEU A 279 -7.97 -31.79 -24.39
N THR A 280 -8.69 -31.83 -25.51
CA THR A 280 -9.79 -30.89 -25.78
C THR A 280 -10.93 -31.07 -24.77
N SER A 281 -11.33 -32.31 -24.49
CA SER A 281 -12.38 -32.63 -23.51
C SER A 281 -12.01 -32.11 -22.11
N VAL A 282 -10.78 -32.39 -21.65
CA VAL A 282 -10.29 -31.92 -20.35
C VAL A 282 -10.24 -30.40 -20.25
N LEU A 283 -9.76 -29.69 -21.28
CA LEU A 283 -9.69 -28.23 -21.27
C LEU A 283 -11.08 -27.57 -21.29
N VAL A 284 -12.04 -28.15 -22.02
CA VAL A 284 -13.41 -27.63 -22.10
C VAL A 284 -14.14 -27.78 -20.77
N GLU A 285 -13.91 -28.88 -20.05
CA GLU A 285 -14.58 -29.15 -18.77
C GLU A 285 -13.90 -28.43 -17.59
N THR A 286 -12.55 -28.39 -17.54
CA THR A 286 -11.81 -27.83 -16.40
C THR A 286 -11.50 -26.34 -16.53
N GLY A 287 -11.35 -25.84 -17.75
CA GLY A 287 -10.93 -24.46 -18.05
C GLY A 287 -11.79 -23.37 -17.39
N PRO A 288 -13.14 -23.43 -17.45
CA PRO A 288 -14.00 -22.43 -16.79
C PRO A 288 -13.79 -22.36 -15.27
N SER A 289 -13.62 -23.51 -14.60
CA SER A 289 -13.42 -23.57 -13.14
C SER A 289 -12.08 -22.96 -12.73
N ILE A 290 -10.99 -23.35 -13.41
CA ILE A 290 -9.63 -22.82 -13.16
C ILE A 290 -9.57 -21.31 -13.43
N THR A 291 -10.28 -20.84 -14.47
CA THR A 291 -10.36 -19.40 -14.76
C THR A 291 -11.09 -18.65 -13.65
N LEU A 292 -12.19 -19.22 -13.13
CA LEU A 292 -12.95 -18.62 -12.04
C LEU A 292 -12.10 -18.53 -10.75
N THR A 293 -11.45 -19.63 -10.34
CA THR A 293 -10.59 -19.66 -9.14
C THR A 293 -9.43 -18.69 -9.26
N SER A 294 -8.76 -18.66 -10.41
CA SER A 294 -7.67 -17.72 -10.71
C SER A 294 -8.13 -16.26 -10.63
N VAL A 295 -9.28 -15.92 -11.22
CA VAL A 295 -9.83 -14.55 -11.16
C VAL A 295 -10.23 -14.20 -9.74
N THR A 296 -10.86 -15.10 -8.98
CA THR A 296 -11.20 -14.83 -7.58
C THR A 296 -9.97 -14.67 -6.70
N ASN A 297 -8.88 -15.41 -6.95
CA ASN A 297 -7.61 -15.23 -6.25
C ASN A 297 -7.00 -13.87 -6.57
N ILE A 298 -6.97 -13.47 -7.85
CA ILE A 298 -6.52 -12.14 -8.27
C ILE A 298 -7.37 -11.05 -7.61
N CYS A 299 -8.70 -11.20 -7.61
CA CYS A 299 -9.61 -10.26 -6.96
C CYS A 299 -9.44 -10.23 -5.43
N ALA A 300 -9.18 -11.36 -4.78
CA ALA A 300 -8.96 -11.42 -3.33
C ALA A 300 -7.64 -10.75 -2.93
N PHE A 301 -6.55 -11.03 -3.67
CA PHE A 301 -5.27 -10.33 -3.48
C PHE A 301 -5.37 -8.84 -3.81
N MET A 302 -6.27 -8.47 -4.72
CA MET A 302 -6.60 -7.07 -4.96
C MET A 302 -7.49 -6.48 -3.86
N ALA A 303 -8.45 -7.20 -3.29
CA ALA A 303 -9.45 -6.65 -2.37
C ALA A 303 -9.00 -6.55 -0.90
N PHE A 304 -7.87 -7.17 -0.51
CA PHE A 304 -7.38 -7.27 0.88
C PHE A 304 -6.74 -5.99 1.45
N MET A 305 -7.35 -4.85 1.17
CA MET A 305 -6.71 -3.55 1.20
C MET A 305 -7.72 -2.59 1.85
N GLU A 306 -7.71 -2.58 3.19
CA GLU A 306 -8.57 -1.77 4.06
C GLU A 306 -8.48 -0.26 3.75
N HIS A 307 -9.41 0.50 4.32
CA HIS A 307 -9.61 1.94 4.14
C HIS A 307 -8.31 2.75 4.12
N GLU A 308 -8.22 3.67 3.15
CA GLU A 308 -7.06 4.55 2.97
C GLU A 308 -7.43 6.02 3.21
N LEU A 309 -6.49 6.71 3.85
CA LEU A 309 -6.52 8.14 4.07
C LEU A 309 -5.60 8.78 3.03
N PHE A 310 -6.16 9.60 2.15
CA PHE A 310 -5.39 10.34 1.16
C PHE A 310 -5.09 11.76 1.67
N PRO A 311 -3.82 12.13 1.89
CA PRO A 311 -3.49 13.50 2.27
C PRO A 311 -3.74 14.46 1.10
N VAL A 312 -4.48 15.52 1.40
CA VAL A 312 -4.78 16.62 0.48
C VAL A 312 -4.10 17.87 0.98
N PHE A 313 -3.28 18.46 0.13
CA PHE A 313 -2.52 19.66 0.40
C PHE A 313 -3.15 20.86 -0.30
N MET A 314 -3.22 21.97 0.40
CA MET A 314 -3.68 23.24 -0.16
C MET A 314 -2.48 23.96 -0.81
N LYS A 315 -2.64 24.42 -2.06
CA LYS A 315 -1.61 25.14 -2.83
C LYS A 315 -1.35 26.54 -2.30
N TYR A 316 -2.43 27.23 -1.92
CA TYR A 316 -2.39 28.53 -1.26
C TYR A 316 -3.55 28.61 -0.28
N VAL A 317 -3.30 29.18 0.90
CA VAL A 317 -4.36 29.43 1.88
C VAL A 317 -5.11 30.69 1.45
N PRO A 318 -6.44 30.67 1.23
CA PRO A 318 -7.20 31.86 0.86
C PRO A 318 -7.16 32.93 1.95
N ASP A 319 -7.27 34.20 1.59
CA ASP A 319 -7.24 35.30 2.57
C ASP A 319 -8.55 35.38 3.40
N ARG A 320 -9.65 34.85 2.87
CA ARG A 320 -10.97 34.84 3.52
C ARG A 320 -11.35 33.45 4.00
N ALA A 321 -11.81 33.36 5.25
CA ALA A 321 -12.23 32.09 5.85
C ALA A 321 -13.43 31.45 5.13
N ALA A 322 -14.32 32.25 4.56
CA ALA A 322 -15.45 31.77 3.77
C ALA A 322 -15.01 31.02 2.51
N GLU A 323 -13.96 31.49 1.82
CA GLU A 323 -13.42 30.85 0.62
C GLU A 323 -12.68 29.55 0.96
N LEU A 324 -11.97 29.53 2.10
CA LEU A 324 -11.37 28.32 2.65
C LEU A 324 -12.42 27.24 2.92
N LEU A 325 -13.51 27.59 3.61
CA LEU A 325 -14.58 26.66 3.94
C LEU A 325 -15.35 26.20 2.70
N ASP A 326 -15.57 27.07 1.72
CA ASP A 326 -16.18 26.69 0.44
C ASP A 326 -15.29 25.71 -0.34
N THR A 327 -13.98 25.95 -0.35
CA THR A 327 -13.00 25.04 -0.98
C THR A 327 -13.01 23.66 -0.32
N VAL A 328 -13.07 23.61 1.02
CA VAL A 328 -13.14 22.34 1.77
C VAL A 328 -14.51 21.66 1.58
N ALA A 329 -15.60 22.42 1.57
CA ALA A 329 -16.94 21.91 1.33
C ALA A 329 -17.09 21.31 -0.09
N HIS A 330 -16.37 21.86 -1.08
CA HIS A 330 -16.34 21.31 -2.44
C HIS A 330 -15.85 19.86 -2.47
N VAL A 331 -14.97 19.48 -1.53
CA VAL A 331 -14.42 18.13 -1.46
C VAL A 331 -15.48 17.10 -1.04
N HIS A 332 -16.50 17.50 -0.27
CA HIS A 332 -17.60 16.62 0.12
C HIS A 332 -18.56 16.24 -1.02
N ASN A 333 -18.49 16.93 -2.16
CA ASN A 333 -19.22 16.54 -3.37
C ASN A 333 -18.59 15.33 -4.09
N LEU A 334 -17.55 14.73 -3.52
CA LEU A 334 -16.94 13.52 -4.05
C LEU A 334 -17.71 12.27 -3.60
N ASP A 335 -18.26 11.53 -4.56
CA ASP A 335 -19.07 10.32 -4.35
C ASP A 335 -18.32 9.16 -3.64
N CYS A 336 -17.00 9.25 -3.47
CA CYS A 336 -16.11 8.18 -3.00
C CYS A 336 -15.68 8.32 -1.52
N LEU A 337 -16.18 9.33 -0.81
CA LEU A 337 -15.81 9.59 0.58
C LEU A 337 -16.50 8.64 1.56
N CYS A 338 -15.86 8.43 2.70
CA CYS A 338 -16.45 7.69 3.82
C CYS A 338 -17.75 8.38 4.31
N PRO A 339 -18.77 7.61 4.71
CA PRO A 339 -20.00 8.19 5.27
C PRO A 339 -19.70 8.95 6.57
N ASN A 340 -20.29 10.12 6.74
CA ASN A 340 -20.09 11.03 7.89
C ASN A 340 -18.64 11.49 8.12
N TYR A 341 -17.82 11.48 7.06
CA TYR A 341 -16.48 12.07 7.12
C TYR A 341 -16.57 13.59 7.35
N LYS A 342 -15.74 14.10 8.27
CA LYS A 342 -15.51 15.53 8.48
C LYS A 342 -14.02 15.79 8.48
N THR A 343 -13.62 16.88 7.85
CA THR A 343 -12.24 17.36 7.93
C THR A 343 -11.99 18.01 9.29
N TRP A 344 -10.74 18.03 9.73
CA TRP A 344 -10.37 18.73 10.97
C TRP A 344 -10.64 20.24 10.90
N ILE A 345 -10.65 20.82 9.68
CA ILE A 345 -10.95 22.24 9.44
C ILE A 345 -12.43 22.52 9.75
N GLU A 346 -13.32 21.62 9.37
CA GLU A 346 -14.76 21.73 9.67
C GLU A 346 -15.05 21.49 11.15
N GLU A 347 -14.31 20.58 11.79
CA GLU A 347 -14.36 20.39 13.24
C GLU A 347 -13.88 21.63 13.98
N TYR A 348 -12.80 22.25 13.53
CA TYR A 348 -12.30 23.52 14.04
C TYR A 348 -13.32 24.64 13.84
N ALA A 349 -13.92 24.74 12.65
CA ALA A 349 -14.97 25.72 12.34
C ALA A 349 -16.20 25.55 13.26
N ALA A 350 -16.60 24.31 13.55
CA ALA A 350 -17.72 24.02 14.44
C ALA A 350 -17.44 24.42 15.90
N LEU A 351 -16.17 24.46 16.32
CA LEU A 351 -15.76 24.82 17.68
C LEU A 351 -15.47 26.30 17.87
N TYR A 352 -14.89 26.98 16.86
CA TYR A 352 -14.37 28.35 16.98
C TYR A 352 -15.01 29.38 16.01
N GLY A 353 -15.80 28.95 15.03
CA GLY A 353 -17.01 29.66 14.58
C GLY A 353 -16.95 31.10 14.03
N HIS A 354 -15.85 31.59 13.46
CA HIS A 354 -15.81 32.95 12.86
C HIS A 354 -15.63 32.92 11.33
N THR A 355 -16.71 32.71 10.57
CA THR A 355 -16.69 32.42 9.12
C THR A 355 -16.57 33.64 8.20
N ASN A 356 -16.73 34.87 8.72
CA ASN A 356 -16.78 36.11 7.92
C ASN A 356 -15.51 36.96 7.99
N ASP A 357 -14.49 36.51 8.72
CA ASP A 357 -13.23 37.23 8.92
C ASP A 357 -12.11 36.69 7.99
N THR A 358 -10.93 37.33 8.06
CA THR A 358 -9.72 36.84 7.40
C THR A 358 -9.34 35.45 7.93
N THR A 359 -8.69 34.65 7.09
CA THR A 359 -8.26 33.28 7.46
C THR A 359 -7.31 33.27 8.65
N GLU A 360 -6.48 34.31 8.79
CA GLU A 360 -5.62 34.52 9.97
C GLU A 360 -6.44 34.66 11.26
N ASN A 361 -7.51 35.46 11.23
CA ASN A 361 -8.40 35.64 12.39
C ASN A 361 -9.22 34.38 12.67
N PHE A 362 -9.67 33.69 11.62
CA PHE A 362 -10.35 32.40 11.76
C PHE A 362 -9.47 31.39 12.51
N PHE A 363 -8.19 31.31 12.16
CA PHE A 363 -7.21 30.49 12.87
C PHE A 363 -6.61 31.14 14.12
N GLY A 364 -7.20 32.21 14.67
CA GLY A 364 -6.69 32.87 15.88
C GLY A 364 -6.61 31.95 17.11
N ASN A 365 -7.44 30.90 17.18
CA ASN A 365 -7.41 29.89 18.23
C ASN A 365 -6.70 28.59 17.80
N ILE A 366 -5.96 28.59 16.70
CA ILE A 366 -5.33 27.38 16.16
C ILE A 366 -4.36 26.78 17.16
N MET A 367 -3.59 27.58 17.90
CA MET A 367 -2.68 27.07 18.93
C MET A 367 -3.44 26.35 20.06
N LYS A 368 -4.59 26.87 20.47
CA LYS A 368 -5.43 26.21 21.48
C LYS A 368 -6.03 24.91 20.95
N TYR A 369 -6.42 24.86 19.68
CA TYR A 369 -6.84 23.61 19.04
C TYR A 369 -5.69 22.61 18.85
N LEU A 370 -4.51 23.15 18.52
CA LEU A 370 -3.12 22.67 18.65
C LEU A 370 -2.85 21.88 19.92
N ASP A 371 -3.39 22.39 21.02
CA ASP A 371 -3.21 21.79 22.33
C ASP A 371 -4.12 20.57 22.48
N TYR A 372 -5.39 20.65 22.05
CA TYR A 372 -6.36 19.53 22.16
C TYR A 372 -6.18 18.43 21.10
N ASN A 373 -5.73 18.77 19.89
CA ASN A 373 -5.55 17.86 18.75
C ASN A 373 -4.14 17.89 18.09
N PRO A 374 -3.02 17.68 18.83
CA PRO A 374 -1.66 17.73 18.28
C PRO A 374 -1.28 16.70 17.20
N GLU A 375 -2.11 15.70 16.85
CA GLU A 375 -1.86 14.94 15.61
C GLU A 375 -2.00 15.82 14.36
N LEU A 376 -2.77 16.89 14.45
CA LEU A 376 -2.98 17.85 13.37
C LEU A 376 -1.78 18.77 13.12
N THR A 377 -0.77 18.76 13.99
CA THR A 377 0.47 19.52 13.75
C THR A 377 1.19 19.05 12.47
N ARG A 378 1.01 17.79 12.06
CA ARG A 378 1.56 17.28 10.78
C ARG A 378 0.85 17.87 9.55
N ASN A 379 -0.35 18.42 9.75
CA ASN A 379 -1.22 18.94 8.72
C ASN A 379 -1.11 20.47 8.56
N LEU A 380 -0.24 21.10 9.34
CA LEU A 380 -0.13 22.56 9.44
C LEU A 380 1.32 23.00 9.44
N VAL A 381 1.62 24.03 8.67
CA VAL A 381 2.87 24.79 8.77
C VAL A 381 2.51 26.17 9.31
N LEU A 382 3.07 26.53 10.47
CA LEU A 382 2.83 27.81 11.12
C LEU A 382 4.02 28.74 10.88
N ARG A 383 3.74 30.01 10.60
CA ARG A 383 4.70 31.10 10.58
C ARG A 383 4.53 31.92 11.85
N PHE A 384 5.63 32.35 12.44
CA PHE A 384 5.60 33.19 13.64
C PHE A 384 6.08 34.59 13.26
N ASP A 385 5.26 35.59 13.58
CA ASP A 385 5.65 36.98 13.44
C ASP A 385 6.59 37.40 14.57
N SER A 386 7.26 38.54 14.37
CA SER A 386 8.18 39.14 15.36
C SER A 386 7.56 39.38 16.74
N SER A 387 6.21 39.40 16.84
CA SER A 387 5.44 39.52 18.08
C SER A 387 5.12 38.17 18.75
N GLY A 388 5.49 37.03 18.15
CA GLY A 388 5.20 35.68 18.65
C GLY A 388 3.80 35.14 18.28
N THR A 389 3.03 35.89 17.48
CA THR A 389 1.72 35.44 16.97
C THR A 389 1.92 34.39 15.89
N ALA A 390 1.23 33.24 16.01
CA ALA A 390 1.28 32.17 15.02
C ALA A 390 0.23 32.39 13.93
N THR A 391 0.66 32.49 12.69
CA THR A 391 -0.18 32.52 11.50
C THR A 391 -0.05 31.20 10.74
N VAL A 392 -1.13 30.75 10.10
CA VAL A 392 -1.12 29.50 9.34
C VAL A 392 -0.57 29.78 7.93
N ASP A 393 0.60 29.22 7.62
CA ASP A 393 1.30 29.39 6.34
C ASP A 393 0.87 28.33 5.32
N LYS A 394 0.72 27.07 5.75
CA LYS A 394 0.29 25.96 4.88
C LYS A 394 -0.64 25.00 5.60
N ILE A 395 -1.58 24.42 4.83
CA ILE A 395 -2.65 23.55 5.33
C ILE A 395 -2.72 22.27 4.50
N SER A 396 -2.88 21.14 5.19
CA SER A 396 -3.31 19.87 4.60
C SER A 396 -4.40 19.20 5.44
N PHE A 397 -5.11 18.24 4.88
CA PHE A 397 -6.10 17.41 5.58
C PHE A 397 -6.23 16.05 4.92
N ASP A 398 -6.64 15.03 5.68
CA ASP A 398 -6.63 13.64 5.23
C ASP A 398 -8.03 13.20 4.80
N LEU A 399 -8.26 12.91 3.52
CA LEU A 399 -9.54 12.39 3.03
C LEU A 399 -9.72 10.92 3.34
N CYS A 400 -10.80 10.59 4.06
CA CYS A 400 -11.23 9.20 4.22
C CYS A 400 -11.98 8.76 2.99
N ILE A 401 -11.43 7.76 2.29
CA ILE A 401 -12.04 7.21 1.09
C ILE A 401 -12.52 5.78 1.36
N HIS A 402 -13.75 5.49 0.93
CA HIS A 402 -14.34 4.18 1.10
C HIS A 402 -13.71 3.22 0.07
N GLY A 403 -12.87 2.31 0.57
CA GLY A 403 -12.05 1.42 -0.26
C GLY A 403 -12.87 0.33 -0.93
N TYR A 404 -12.93 0.35 -2.27
CA TYR A 404 -13.02 -0.88 -3.05
C TYR A 404 -11.57 -1.33 -3.29
N GLY A 405 -11.18 -2.43 -2.64
CA GLY A 405 -9.78 -2.71 -2.31
C GLY A 405 -8.76 -2.81 -3.45
N SER A 406 -9.14 -2.88 -4.73
CA SER A 406 -8.15 -3.13 -5.80
C SER A 406 -7.22 -1.95 -6.11
N TRP A 407 -5.93 -2.23 -6.38
CA TRP A 407 -4.95 -1.24 -6.88
C TRP A 407 -5.45 -0.44 -8.09
N ARG A 408 -6.31 -1.05 -8.91
CA ARG A 408 -6.94 -0.41 -10.05
C ARG A 408 -8.02 0.59 -9.64
N ASP A 409 -8.90 0.20 -8.73
CA ASP A 409 -9.96 1.08 -8.23
C ASP A 409 -9.34 2.25 -7.48
N ARG A 410 -8.28 2.01 -6.71
CA ARG A 410 -7.46 3.05 -6.06
C ARG A 410 -6.85 4.02 -7.07
N ALA A 411 -6.19 3.51 -8.12
CA ALA A 411 -5.63 4.37 -9.17
C ALA A 411 -6.72 5.18 -9.89
N PHE A 412 -7.90 4.60 -10.10
CA PHE A 412 -9.02 5.27 -10.76
C PHE A 412 -9.70 6.31 -9.86
N ILE A 413 -9.89 5.99 -8.59
CA ILE A 413 -10.42 6.91 -7.57
C ILE A 413 -9.43 8.07 -7.39
N HIS A 414 -8.13 7.79 -7.27
CA HIS A 414 -7.10 8.82 -7.22
C HIS A 414 -7.14 9.73 -8.46
N GLU A 415 -7.31 9.18 -9.67
CA GLU A 415 -7.46 9.99 -10.90
C GLU A 415 -8.79 10.75 -10.97
N GLN A 416 -9.88 10.20 -10.46
CA GLN A 416 -11.16 10.90 -10.37
C GLN A 416 -11.08 12.08 -9.41
N ILE A 417 -10.44 11.87 -8.25
CA ILE A 417 -10.20 12.91 -7.26
C ILE A 417 -9.31 13.99 -7.89
N ARG A 418 -8.20 13.62 -8.54
CA ARG A 418 -7.34 14.58 -9.28
C ARG A 418 -8.10 15.43 -10.29
N LYS A 419 -9.10 14.88 -10.97
CA LYS A 419 -9.89 15.60 -11.99
C LYS A 419 -11.00 16.47 -11.41
N LYS A 420 -11.62 16.03 -10.32
CA LYS A 420 -12.72 16.74 -9.64
C LYS A 420 -12.21 17.71 -8.56
N MET A 421 -10.94 17.60 -8.15
CA MET A 421 -10.33 18.51 -7.20
C MET A 421 -10.18 19.91 -7.81
N PRO A 422 -10.51 20.95 -7.03
CA PRO A 422 -10.33 22.34 -7.44
C PRO A 422 -8.83 22.65 -7.57
N GLU A 423 -8.45 23.62 -8.41
CA GLU A 423 -7.04 23.88 -8.75
C GLU A 423 -6.19 24.27 -7.53
N GLU A 424 -6.85 24.76 -6.48
CA GLU A 424 -6.34 25.17 -5.18
C GLU A 424 -5.89 24.00 -4.31
N LEU A 425 -6.35 22.78 -4.60
CA LEU A 425 -6.03 21.57 -3.86
C LEU A 425 -5.15 20.62 -4.68
N LEU A 426 -4.32 19.87 -3.97
CA LEU A 426 -3.44 18.86 -4.53
C LEU A 426 -3.51 17.60 -3.69
N VAL A 427 -3.89 16.49 -4.30
CA VAL A 427 -3.89 15.18 -3.64
C VAL A 427 -2.54 14.53 -3.85
N TYR A 428 -2.02 13.93 -2.79
CA TYR A 428 -0.77 13.18 -2.85
C TYR A 428 -0.98 11.79 -2.27
N ASP A 429 -0.35 10.82 -2.91
CA ASP A 429 -0.22 9.46 -2.39
C ASP A 429 1.23 9.01 -2.62
N TYR A 430 1.79 8.28 -1.66
CA TYR A 430 3.14 7.72 -1.76
C TYR A 430 3.26 6.77 -2.98
N ASP A 431 2.20 6.04 -3.29
CA ASP A 431 2.07 5.11 -4.41
C ASP A 431 1.51 5.75 -5.70
N SER A 432 1.37 7.09 -5.74
CA SER A 432 0.89 7.84 -6.92
C SER A 432 1.65 7.52 -8.22
N THR A 433 2.93 7.19 -8.12
CA THR A 433 3.75 6.75 -9.27
C THR A 433 3.32 5.39 -9.83
N LEU A 434 2.86 4.48 -8.97
CA LEU A 434 2.32 3.18 -9.35
C LEU A 434 0.91 3.32 -9.94
N PHE A 435 0.08 4.24 -9.43
CA PHE A 435 -1.21 4.57 -10.04
C PHE A 435 -1.07 5.11 -11.48
N ASP A 436 -0.11 6.01 -11.73
CA ASP A 436 0.16 6.53 -13.07
C ASP A 436 0.55 5.42 -14.05
N ILE A 437 1.33 4.43 -13.59
CA ILE A 437 1.69 3.26 -14.40
C ILE A 437 0.45 2.41 -14.71
N ILE A 438 -0.43 2.17 -13.73
CA ILE A 438 -1.68 1.41 -13.93
C ILE A 438 -2.60 2.11 -14.94
N LEU A 439 -2.76 3.43 -14.82
CA LEU A 439 -3.60 4.24 -15.71
C LEU A 439 -3.05 4.29 -17.14
N THR A 440 -1.72 4.41 -17.28
CA THR A 440 -1.04 4.43 -18.59
C THR A 440 -1.02 3.03 -19.24
N ALA A 441 -0.91 1.98 -18.43
CA ALA A 441 -1.02 0.60 -18.89
C ALA A 441 -2.38 0.30 -19.53
N ARG A 442 -3.46 0.98 -19.12
CA ARG A 442 -4.79 0.85 -19.74
C ARG A 442 -4.83 1.36 -21.17
N GLU A 443 -4.30 2.55 -21.42
CA GLU A 443 -4.32 3.16 -22.77
C GLU A 443 -3.47 2.35 -23.74
N THR A 444 -2.31 1.89 -23.29
CA THR A 444 -1.43 1.02 -24.07
C THR A 444 -2.02 -0.38 -24.24
N MET A 445 -2.71 -0.94 -23.25
CA MET A 445 -3.43 -2.21 -23.38
C MET A 445 -4.67 -2.13 -24.27
N PHE A 446 -5.38 -0.99 -24.31
CA PHE A 446 -6.50 -0.78 -25.21
C PHE A 446 -6.04 -0.69 -26.67
N GLN A 447 -4.94 0.05 -26.91
CA GLN A 447 -4.29 0.10 -28.21
C GLN A 447 -3.81 -1.29 -28.66
N SER A 448 -3.16 -2.06 -27.79
CA SER A 448 -2.75 -3.43 -28.13
C SER A 448 -3.95 -4.36 -28.35
N CYS A 449 -5.03 -4.25 -27.58
CA CYS A 449 -6.24 -5.07 -27.73
C CYS A 449 -7.02 -4.80 -29.03
N ILE A 450 -6.84 -3.64 -29.68
CA ILE A 450 -7.44 -3.34 -30.99
C ILE A 450 -6.49 -3.68 -32.14
N ILE A 451 -5.19 -3.38 -31.98
CA ILE A 451 -4.19 -3.58 -33.03
C ILE A 451 -3.88 -5.07 -33.23
N THR A 452 -3.84 -5.88 -32.17
CA THR A 452 -3.53 -7.32 -32.27
C THR A 452 -4.60 -8.12 -33.01
N PRO A 453 -5.92 -7.94 -32.78
CA PRO A 453 -6.95 -8.61 -33.57
C PRO A 453 -6.95 -8.17 -35.04
N ILE A 454 -6.77 -6.88 -35.33
CA ILE A 454 -6.78 -6.35 -36.70
C ILE A 454 -5.56 -6.88 -37.49
N SER A 455 -4.39 -6.93 -36.87
CA SER A 455 -3.19 -7.50 -37.49
C SER A 455 -3.28 -9.01 -37.69
N MET A 456 -3.83 -9.75 -36.72
CA MET A 456 -4.11 -11.18 -36.88
C MET A 456 -5.17 -11.43 -37.95
N LEU A 457 -6.19 -10.58 -38.07
CA LEU A 457 -7.21 -10.67 -39.10
C LEU A 457 -6.62 -10.52 -40.51
N LEU A 458 -5.79 -9.48 -40.70
CA LEU A 458 -5.10 -9.22 -41.95
C LEU A 458 -4.23 -10.41 -42.37
N LEU A 459 -3.44 -10.97 -41.44
CA LEU A 459 -2.62 -12.14 -41.71
C LEU A 459 -3.46 -13.38 -42.04
N CYS A 460 -4.54 -13.65 -41.29
CA CYS A 460 -5.41 -14.78 -41.56
C CYS A 460 -6.10 -14.68 -42.93
N THR A 461 -6.49 -13.49 -43.38
CA THR A 461 -7.08 -13.30 -44.72
C THR A 461 -6.08 -13.47 -45.87
N LEU A 462 -4.79 -13.25 -45.60
CA LEU A 462 -3.73 -13.30 -46.61
C LEU A 462 -3.18 -14.73 -46.79
N PHE A 463 -3.20 -15.55 -45.73
CA PHE A 463 -2.62 -16.90 -45.73
C PHE A 463 -3.64 -18.05 -45.74
N ILE A 464 -4.93 -17.80 -45.43
CA ILE A 464 -5.95 -18.87 -45.38
C ILE A 464 -6.85 -18.79 -46.64
N PRO A 465 -6.78 -19.74 -47.58
CA PRO A 465 -7.51 -19.66 -48.86
C PRO A 465 -8.99 -20.05 -48.77
N SER A 466 -9.56 -20.25 -47.57
CA SER A 466 -10.97 -20.64 -47.40
C SER A 466 -11.76 -19.69 -46.50
N GLY A 467 -12.82 -19.09 -47.06
CA GLY A 467 -13.63 -18.08 -46.35
C GLY A 467 -14.39 -18.61 -45.13
N ARG A 468 -14.69 -19.91 -45.08
CA ARG A 468 -15.35 -20.54 -43.93
C ARG A 468 -14.42 -20.66 -42.72
N ALA A 469 -13.14 -21.00 -42.94
CA ALA A 469 -12.15 -21.07 -41.85
C ALA A 469 -11.86 -19.67 -41.28
N ILE A 470 -11.79 -18.65 -42.15
CA ILE A 470 -11.64 -17.25 -41.74
C ILE A 470 -12.79 -16.81 -40.82
N ALA A 471 -14.04 -17.21 -41.13
CA ALA A 471 -15.20 -16.87 -40.30
C ALA A 471 -15.17 -17.51 -38.89
N PHE A 472 -14.68 -18.75 -38.77
CA PHE A 472 -14.51 -19.40 -37.45
C PHE A 472 -13.37 -18.77 -36.64
N VAL A 473 -12.27 -18.40 -37.28
CA VAL A 473 -11.14 -17.69 -36.65
C VAL A 473 -11.58 -16.28 -36.20
N LEU A 474 -12.38 -15.58 -37.01
CA LEU A 474 -13.02 -14.32 -36.65
C LEU A 474 -13.90 -14.43 -35.40
N LEU A 475 -14.77 -15.43 -35.37
CA LEU A 475 -15.67 -15.68 -34.23
C LEU A 475 -14.91 -16.00 -32.94
N SER A 476 -13.82 -16.75 -33.03
CA SER A 476 -12.99 -17.08 -31.87
C SER A 476 -12.15 -15.89 -31.38
N ILE A 477 -11.61 -15.06 -32.28
CA ILE A 477 -10.91 -13.82 -31.92
C ILE A 477 -11.88 -12.79 -31.30
N ILE A 478 -13.10 -12.66 -31.82
CA ILE A 478 -14.14 -11.77 -31.28
C ILE A 478 -14.63 -12.27 -29.91
N SER A 479 -14.75 -13.59 -29.72
CA SER A 479 -15.10 -14.19 -28.43
C SER A 479 -14.04 -13.90 -27.35
N VAL A 480 -12.76 -14.09 -27.68
CA VAL A 480 -11.65 -13.83 -26.75
C VAL A 480 -11.53 -12.34 -26.40
N THR A 481 -11.84 -11.43 -27.33
CA THR A 481 -11.78 -9.98 -27.09
C THR A 481 -13.00 -9.43 -26.35
N THR A 482 -14.21 -9.95 -26.58
CA THR A 482 -15.42 -9.56 -25.84
C THR A 482 -15.39 -10.03 -24.38
N VAL A 483 -14.84 -11.21 -24.11
CA VAL A 483 -14.59 -11.70 -22.73
C VAL A 483 -13.59 -10.80 -22.00
N ARG A 484 -12.54 -10.33 -22.66
CA ARG A 484 -11.53 -9.43 -22.09
C ARG A 484 -12.07 -8.02 -21.80
N GLY A 485 -13.11 -7.58 -22.51
CA GLY A 485 -13.84 -6.33 -22.27
C GLY A 485 -14.83 -6.40 -21.09
N ARG A 486 -15.50 -7.55 -20.89
CA ARG A 486 -16.46 -7.75 -19.78
C ARG A 486 -15.81 -7.89 -18.42
N VAL A 487 -14.61 -8.48 -18.33
CA VAL A 487 -13.86 -8.63 -17.06
C VAL A 487 -13.41 -7.27 -16.48
N ASN A 488 -13.48 -6.19 -17.26
CA ASN A 488 -12.92 -4.88 -16.90
C ASN A 488 -13.94 -3.75 -16.72
N GLY A 489 -15.24 -4.04 -16.59
CA GLY A 489 -16.23 -3.09 -16.06
C GLY A 489 -16.47 -1.81 -16.90
N ILE A 490 -16.37 -1.88 -18.23
CA ILE A 490 -16.70 -0.73 -19.11
C ILE A 490 -18.11 -0.92 -19.68
N HIS A 491 -19.11 -0.25 -19.09
CA HIS A 491 -20.42 -0.07 -19.72
C HIS A 491 -20.33 1.02 -20.78
N VAL A 492 -19.94 0.67 -22.00
CA VAL A 492 -20.18 1.51 -23.17
C VAL A 492 -20.69 0.63 -24.31
N THR A 493 -21.95 0.89 -24.69
CA THR A 493 -22.71 0.37 -25.84
C THR A 493 -23.42 -1.00 -25.71
N ASP A 494 -24.40 -1.06 -24.81
CA ASP A 494 -25.40 -2.14 -24.74
C ASP A 494 -26.41 -2.18 -25.91
N SER A 495 -26.39 -1.27 -26.90
CA SER A 495 -27.49 -1.20 -27.90
C SER A 495 -27.19 -1.72 -29.31
N LEU A 496 -25.92 -1.84 -29.72
CA LEU A 496 -25.56 -2.26 -31.09
C LEU A 496 -25.15 -3.73 -31.18
N GLY A 497 -24.40 -4.23 -30.19
CA GLY A 497 -23.95 -5.61 -30.13
C GLY A 497 -25.09 -6.59 -29.87
N LEU A 498 -25.99 -6.29 -28.92
CA LEU A 498 -27.14 -7.15 -28.61
C LEU A 498 -28.15 -7.24 -29.76
N LYS A 499 -28.39 -6.17 -30.54
CA LYS A 499 -29.31 -6.22 -31.68
C LYS A 499 -28.78 -7.05 -32.85
N ILE A 500 -27.46 -7.08 -33.04
CA ILE A 500 -26.81 -7.96 -34.04
C ILE A 500 -26.82 -9.40 -33.54
N PHE A 501 -26.59 -9.63 -32.24
CA PHE A 501 -26.61 -10.95 -31.61
C PHE A 501 -28.03 -11.57 -31.61
N ASP A 502 -29.07 -10.80 -31.26
CA ASP A 502 -30.46 -11.26 -31.31
C ASP A 502 -30.91 -11.50 -32.76
N GLY A 503 -30.51 -10.65 -33.71
CA GLY A 503 -30.82 -10.85 -35.13
C GLY A 503 -30.23 -12.13 -35.73
N LEU A 504 -29.01 -12.51 -35.29
CA LEU A 504 -28.30 -13.72 -35.73
C LEU A 504 -28.81 -14.99 -35.05
N ILE A 505 -29.18 -14.92 -33.76
CA ILE A 505 -29.77 -16.06 -33.04
C ILE A 505 -31.17 -16.36 -33.59
N HIS A 506 -31.98 -15.33 -33.89
CA HIS A 506 -33.35 -15.54 -34.38
C HIS A 506 -33.42 -16.14 -35.81
N THR A 507 -32.37 -15.97 -36.62
CA THR A 507 -32.29 -16.56 -37.98
C THR A 507 -31.60 -17.93 -38.00
N SER A 508 -30.63 -18.18 -37.11
CA SER A 508 -29.90 -19.46 -37.08
C SER A 508 -30.64 -20.56 -36.29
N VAL A 509 -31.30 -20.19 -35.18
CA VAL A 509 -32.03 -21.15 -34.33
C VAL A 509 -33.33 -21.66 -35.00
N ARG A 510 -34.00 -20.84 -35.83
CA ARG A 510 -35.19 -21.29 -36.59
C ARG A 510 -34.85 -22.24 -37.75
N ARG A 511 -33.66 -22.14 -38.36
CA ARG A 511 -33.23 -23.08 -39.42
C ARG A 511 -32.64 -24.37 -38.85
N GLY A 512 -31.99 -24.33 -37.67
CA GLY A 512 -31.47 -25.51 -36.99
C GLY A 512 -32.56 -26.41 -36.39
N LEU A 513 -33.58 -25.82 -35.72
CA LEU A 513 -34.64 -26.62 -35.09
C LEU A 513 -35.63 -27.25 -36.09
N TYR A 514 -35.84 -26.64 -37.27
CA TYR A 514 -36.71 -27.22 -38.31
C TYR A 514 -36.10 -28.46 -38.98
N PHE A 515 -34.77 -28.62 -38.93
CA PHE A 515 -34.06 -29.76 -39.52
C PHE A 515 -34.01 -30.98 -38.59
N TRP A 516 -34.19 -30.79 -37.28
CA TRP A 516 -34.06 -31.87 -36.30
C TRP A 516 -35.36 -32.65 -36.05
N PHE A 517 -36.54 -32.03 -36.28
CA PHE A 517 -37.84 -32.66 -36.00
C PHE A 517 -38.48 -33.42 -37.18
N LYS A 518 -37.82 -33.54 -38.34
CA LYS A 518 -38.35 -34.27 -39.51
C LYS A 518 -37.29 -35.17 -40.15
N GLY A 519 -37.03 -36.31 -39.54
CA GLY A 519 -36.09 -37.32 -40.03
C GLY A 519 -36.35 -38.71 -39.45
N ASN A 520 -37.54 -39.25 -39.77
CA ASN A 520 -38.00 -40.64 -39.69
C ASN A 520 -37.43 -41.59 -38.62
N TRP A 521 -38.31 -41.93 -37.67
CA TRP A 521 -38.45 -43.26 -37.12
C TRP A 521 -38.65 -44.30 -38.23
N ARG A 522 -37.67 -45.17 -38.45
CA ARG A 522 -37.83 -46.60 -38.75
C ARG A 522 -36.57 -47.35 -38.36
#